data_AF-A0A2U3L347-F1
#
_entry.id   AF-A0A2U3L347-F1
#
_cell.length_a   1.000
_cell.length_b   1.000
_cell.length_c   1.000
_cell.angle_alpha   90.00
_cell.angle_beta   90.00
_cell.angle_gamma   90.00
#
_symmetry.space_group_name_H-M   'P 1'
#
loop_
_entity.id
_entity.type
_entity.pdbx_description
1 polymer ?
#
loop_
_entity_poly.entity_id
_entity_poly.type
_entity_poly.pdbx_seq_one_letter_code
_entity_poly.pdbx_strand_id
1 'polypeptide(L)'
;MANIMEFGDTGLPTKGQLCYFSTSNLDYKYIIVILISQLRAIESQNVFYINYLILRHLRVRSLLLLSFQNPQLFFTGSIKKERLSNMALKFRNNTGLAALIATLTFLTFWIWPRPVSAAEAAAMNPADTAWVLVSAAMVMLMLPGLALFYGGMVQRKNVLSSIMHSFVPLGILGLLWIIVGYSLSFTGGNWFIGGLSQFMLLGTTVDSLTGTIPTYAFVMFQGMFAIITPALISGAIAERMTFRSYVAFLILWSLFVYYPLAHWVWGGGWFQAIGGLDFAGGLVVHLSAGISALAIAIVIGKRKGFPSEMFVPHNLTMTLLGVGLLWFGWFGFNAGSALAANATAALAFTATMTAAAAGACSWMTMEWFIIKKPSALGFASGIVAGLGAVTPASGFVSPASAMLIGLVSGAICFYGVRMKFSLDYDDSLDVVGVHGVGGLWGTLATGLFATAGATGLTAGNPRQLGIQAIGVIVVGLYCLTATYLIAYFLEKTIGLRVGAEEELSGLDKEIHGEVGYSI
;
A
#
# COMPACT_ATOMS: atom_id res chain seq x y z
N MET A 1 -36.01 41.20 -34.13
CA MET A 1 -36.90 40.97 -32.98
C MET A 1 -36.16 40.06 -32.02
N ALA A 2 -35.79 40.61 -30.86
CA ALA A 2 -35.03 39.92 -29.84
C ALA A 2 -35.97 39.09 -28.97
N ASN A 3 -35.66 37.81 -28.77
CA ASN A 3 -36.16 37.06 -27.62
C ASN A 3 -35.05 37.02 -26.59
N ILE A 4 -35.29 37.71 -25.48
CA ILE A 4 -34.46 37.75 -24.28
C ILE A 4 -34.76 36.47 -23.50
N MET A 5 -33.75 35.66 -23.20
CA MET A 5 -33.84 34.62 -22.18
C MET A 5 -33.66 35.26 -20.81
N GLU A 6 -34.68 35.18 -19.96
CA GLU A 6 -34.59 35.51 -18.53
C GLU A 6 -33.84 34.41 -17.77
N PHE A 7 -32.95 34.81 -16.86
CA PHE A 7 -32.27 33.93 -15.91
C PHE A 7 -32.95 34.07 -14.54
N GLY A 8 -33.36 32.96 -13.92
CA GLY A 8 -33.82 32.94 -12.53
C GLY A 8 -32.67 32.95 -11.53
N ASP A 9 -32.97 33.30 -10.27
CA ASP A 9 -32.04 33.64 -9.17
C ASP A 9 -31.03 32.56 -8.70
N THR A 10 -30.94 31.41 -9.39
CA THR A 10 -29.93 30.38 -9.09
C THR A 10 -28.99 30.07 -10.27
N GLY A 11 -29.10 30.78 -11.40
CA GLY A 11 -28.05 30.83 -12.42
C GLY A 11 -27.65 29.52 -13.10
N LEU A 12 -28.52 28.50 -13.20
CA LEU A 12 -28.23 27.26 -13.94
C LEU A 12 -29.36 26.87 -14.91
N PRO A 13 -29.04 26.41 -16.15
CA PRO A 13 -30.04 25.91 -17.08
C PRO A 13 -30.50 24.49 -16.72
N THR A 14 -31.80 24.23 -16.84
CA THR A 14 -32.44 22.93 -16.69
C THR A 14 -32.09 21.97 -17.84
N LYS A 15 -32.13 20.66 -17.53
CA LYS A 15 -31.74 19.51 -18.35
C LYS A 15 -32.09 19.59 -19.85
N GLY A 16 -31.10 19.18 -20.66
CA GLY A 16 -31.33 18.41 -21.88
C GLY A 16 -31.18 19.18 -23.19
N GLN A 17 -29.96 19.25 -23.73
CA GLN A 17 -29.69 19.28 -25.18
C GLN A 17 -28.18 19.08 -25.42
N LEU A 18 -27.80 17.87 -25.84
CA LEU A 18 -26.47 17.56 -26.38
C LEU A 18 -26.42 18.03 -27.84
N CYS A 19 -25.70 19.12 -28.12
CA CYS A 19 -25.33 19.49 -29.48
C CYS A 19 -23.93 18.99 -29.80
N TYR A 20 -23.82 18.04 -30.73
CA TYR A 20 -22.57 17.63 -31.36
C TYR A 20 -21.99 18.80 -32.16
N PHE A 21 -20.74 19.20 -31.89
CA PHE A 21 -19.99 20.14 -32.73
C PHE A 21 -18.98 19.38 -33.61
N SER A 22 -19.12 19.55 -34.92
CA SER A 22 -18.16 19.13 -35.95
C SER A 22 -16.86 19.94 -35.82
N THR A 23 -15.71 19.29 -35.92
CA THR A 23 -14.37 19.82 -35.60
C THR A 23 -13.73 20.67 -36.71
N SER A 24 -14.47 21.15 -37.70
CA SER A 24 -13.85 21.81 -38.87
C SER A 24 -13.84 23.34 -38.87
N ASN A 25 -14.38 24.04 -37.86
CA ASN A 25 -14.26 25.52 -37.77
C ASN A 25 -14.42 26.02 -36.33
N LEU A 26 -13.32 26.06 -35.55
CA LEU A 26 -13.28 26.77 -34.27
C LEU A 26 -12.74 28.20 -34.49
N ASP A 27 -13.67 29.15 -34.51
CA ASP A 27 -13.39 30.57 -34.68
C ASP A 27 -12.76 31.14 -33.38
N TYR A 28 -11.63 31.85 -33.50
CA TYR A 28 -10.78 32.31 -32.37
C TYR A 28 -11.51 33.17 -31.32
N LYS A 29 -12.71 33.67 -31.64
CA LYS A 29 -13.58 34.42 -30.74
C LYS A 29 -14.09 33.56 -29.57
N TYR A 30 -14.24 32.24 -29.76
CA TYR A 30 -14.71 31.35 -28.70
C TYR A 30 -13.62 31.05 -27.66
N ILE A 31 -12.35 31.05 -28.05
CA ILE A 31 -11.21 30.84 -27.14
C ILE A 31 -11.07 32.01 -26.15
N ILE A 32 -11.35 33.24 -26.60
CA ILE A 32 -11.28 34.44 -25.75
C ILE A 32 -12.43 34.48 -24.74
N VAL A 33 -13.64 34.06 -25.13
CA VAL A 33 -14.79 33.97 -24.22
C VAL A 33 -14.56 32.90 -23.15
N ILE A 34 -13.94 31.77 -23.52
CA ILE A 34 -13.55 30.71 -22.58
C ILE A 34 -12.50 31.24 -21.59
N LEU A 35 -11.46 31.93 -22.06
CA LEU A 35 -10.43 32.54 -21.21
C LEU A 35 -10.98 33.60 -20.23
N ILE A 36 -11.93 34.44 -20.68
CA ILE A 36 -12.54 35.46 -19.81
C ILE A 36 -13.48 34.81 -18.78
N SER A 37 -14.18 33.73 -19.14
CA SER A 37 -14.98 32.94 -18.20
C SER A 37 -14.11 32.18 -17.18
N GLN A 38 -12.91 31.72 -17.57
CA GLN A 38 -11.93 31.09 -16.70
C GLN A 38 -11.32 32.07 -15.69
N LEU A 39 -11.09 33.34 -16.09
CA LEU A 39 -10.59 34.38 -15.17
C LEU A 39 -11.62 34.82 -14.12
N ARG A 40 -12.93 34.67 -14.39
CA ARG A 40 -13.98 34.93 -13.40
C ARG A 40 -14.12 33.83 -12.34
N ALA A 41 -13.57 32.63 -12.58
CA ALA A 41 -13.77 31.46 -11.72
C ALA A 41 -12.59 31.14 -10.78
N ILE A 42 -11.51 31.94 -10.81
CA ILE A 42 -10.27 31.64 -10.06
C ILE A 42 -10.02 32.72 -9.02
N GLU A 43 -10.62 32.57 -7.84
CA GLU A 43 -10.18 33.24 -6.62
C GLU A 43 -9.02 32.45 -6.00
N SER A 44 -7.79 32.63 -6.51
CA SER A 44 -6.60 32.33 -5.73
C SER A 44 -5.39 33.12 -6.23
N GLN A 45 -4.72 33.82 -5.32
CA GLN A 45 -3.61 34.73 -5.63
C GLN A 45 -2.38 34.02 -6.23
N ASN A 46 -2.29 32.70 -6.13
CA ASN A 46 -1.12 31.92 -6.57
C ASN A 46 -1.09 31.65 -8.08
N VAL A 47 -2.25 31.55 -8.74
CA VAL A 47 -2.32 31.34 -10.20
C VAL A 47 -1.86 32.58 -10.98
N PHE A 48 -2.06 33.77 -10.41
CA PHE A 48 -1.58 35.03 -10.98
C PHE A 48 -0.05 35.11 -11.00
N TYR A 49 0.63 34.57 -9.98
CA TYR A 49 2.09 34.62 -9.87
C TYR A 49 2.80 33.68 -10.87
N ILE A 50 2.21 32.51 -11.11
CA ILE A 50 2.73 31.53 -12.08
C ILE A 50 2.55 32.05 -13.51
N ASN A 51 1.39 32.63 -13.83
CA ASN A 51 1.16 33.29 -15.12
C ASN A 51 2.11 34.49 -15.32
N TYR A 52 2.40 35.26 -14.27
CA TYR A 52 3.39 36.34 -14.31
C TYR A 52 4.81 35.84 -14.63
N LEU A 53 5.25 34.73 -14.03
CA LEU A 53 6.58 34.15 -14.28
C LEU A 53 6.70 33.58 -15.71
N ILE A 54 5.67 32.90 -16.21
CA ILE A 54 5.62 32.36 -17.57
C ILE A 54 5.68 33.49 -18.60
N LEU A 55 4.92 34.58 -18.38
CA LEU A 55 4.88 35.73 -19.30
C LEU A 55 6.16 36.58 -19.24
N ARG A 56 6.83 36.66 -18.08
CA ARG A 56 8.13 37.33 -17.91
C ARG A 56 9.25 36.63 -18.69
N HIS A 57 9.25 35.29 -18.73
CA HIS A 57 10.27 34.53 -19.47
C HIS A 57 10.13 34.64 -20.99
N LEU A 58 8.92 34.92 -21.49
CA LEU A 58 8.63 35.02 -22.92
C LEU A 58 8.99 36.38 -23.57
N ARG A 59 9.68 37.30 -22.84
CA ARG A 59 10.08 38.65 -23.30
C ARG A 59 8.95 39.47 -23.96
N VAL A 60 7.69 39.25 -23.56
CA VAL A 60 6.54 40.01 -24.07
C VAL A 60 6.40 41.31 -23.27
N ARG A 61 7.23 42.32 -23.57
CA ARG A 61 7.19 43.64 -22.89
C ARG A 61 5.91 44.44 -23.13
N SER A 62 5.05 44.05 -24.07
CA SER A 62 3.90 44.86 -24.52
C SER A 62 2.62 44.67 -23.69
N LEU A 63 2.53 43.63 -22.86
CA LEU A 63 1.32 43.33 -22.07
C LEU A 63 1.36 43.91 -20.64
N LEU A 64 2.49 44.46 -20.21
CA LEU A 64 2.71 44.91 -18.83
C LEU A 64 2.44 46.41 -18.59
N LEU A 65 2.18 47.20 -19.62
CA LEU A 65 2.04 48.67 -19.49
C LEU A 65 0.60 49.18 -19.40
N LEU A 66 -0.42 48.32 -19.47
CA LEU A 66 -1.83 48.75 -19.36
C LEU A 66 -2.53 48.29 -18.08
N SER A 67 -1.94 47.37 -17.31
CA SER A 67 -2.54 46.86 -16.07
C SER A 67 -2.15 47.65 -14.81
N PHE A 68 -1.27 48.65 -14.92
CA PHE A 68 -0.67 49.32 -13.75
C PHE A 68 -1.12 50.76 -13.51
N GLN A 69 -1.99 51.37 -14.34
CA GLN A 69 -2.30 52.80 -14.17
C GLN A 69 -3.75 53.18 -13.87
N ASN A 70 -4.76 52.31 -13.95
CA ASN A 70 -6.10 52.62 -13.42
C ASN A 70 -7.05 51.40 -13.38
N PRO A 71 -7.36 50.81 -12.21
CA PRO A 71 -8.22 49.63 -12.11
C PRO A 71 -9.70 49.85 -12.45
N GLN A 72 -10.15 51.11 -12.63
CA GLN A 72 -11.57 51.43 -12.73
C GLN A 72 -12.14 51.58 -14.15
N LEU A 73 -11.33 51.40 -15.20
CA LEU A 73 -11.79 51.56 -16.59
C LEU A 73 -12.34 50.28 -17.24
N PHE A 74 -12.39 49.15 -16.53
CA PHE A 74 -12.91 47.88 -17.09
C PHE A 74 -14.44 47.72 -17.02
N PHE A 75 -15.17 48.72 -16.49
CA PHE A 75 -16.61 48.63 -16.25
C PHE A 75 -17.52 49.33 -17.26
N THR A 76 -17.00 49.98 -18.30
CA THR A 76 -17.86 50.59 -19.33
C THR A 76 -17.42 50.20 -20.73
N GLY A 77 -18.31 49.53 -21.44
CA GLY A 77 -18.06 49.02 -22.77
C GLY A 77 -17.84 50.12 -23.79
N SER A 78 -16.60 50.28 -24.27
CA SER A 78 -16.34 50.62 -25.67
C SER A 78 -14.89 50.28 -26.03
N ILE A 79 -14.69 49.20 -26.79
CA ILE A 79 -13.46 49.02 -27.56
C ILE A 79 -13.88 48.83 -29.01
N LYS A 80 -13.52 49.81 -29.85
CA LYS A 80 -13.80 49.79 -31.30
C LYS A 80 -13.07 48.62 -31.97
N LYS A 81 -13.83 47.91 -32.82
CA LYS A 81 -13.52 46.67 -33.56
C LYS A 81 -12.23 46.72 -34.41
N GLU A 82 -11.69 47.92 -34.67
CA GLU A 82 -10.53 48.17 -35.54
C GLU A 82 -9.16 47.93 -34.87
N ARG A 83 -9.06 47.90 -33.54
CA ARG A 83 -7.78 47.62 -32.84
C ARG A 83 -7.49 46.13 -32.63
N LEU A 84 -8.50 45.26 -32.74
CA LEU A 84 -8.34 43.81 -32.57
C LEU A 84 -7.83 43.11 -33.84
N SER A 85 -8.11 43.66 -35.03
CA SER A 85 -7.68 43.07 -36.31
C SER A 85 -6.16 43.11 -36.51
N ASN A 86 -5.48 44.16 -36.00
CA ASN A 86 -4.03 44.29 -36.12
C ASN A 86 -3.23 43.41 -35.14
N MET A 87 -3.86 42.89 -34.07
CA MET A 87 -3.22 41.91 -33.18
C MET A 87 -3.29 40.48 -33.73
N ALA A 88 -4.33 40.14 -34.50
CA ALA A 88 -4.52 38.80 -35.06
C ALA A 88 -3.52 38.48 -36.19
N LEU A 89 -2.91 39.49 -36.81
CA LEU A 89 -1.99 39.31 -37.95
C LEU A 89 -0.58 38.85 -37.57
N LYS A 90 -0.21 38.85 -36.28
CA LYS A 90 1.13 38.42 -35.83
C LYS A 90 1.26 36.96 -35.37
N PHE A 91 0.16 36.19 -35.39
CA PHE A 91 0.13 34.79 -34.93
C PHE A 91 -0.07 33.76 -36.05
N ARG A 92 0.22 34.11 -37.31
CA ARG A 92 -0.06 33.25 -38.46
C ARG A 92 0.99 32.14 -38.71
N ASN A 93 2.13 32.12 -38.02
CA ASN A 93 3.26 31.24 -38.39
C ASN A 93 3.67 30.19 -37.35
N ASN A 94 2.82 29.79 -36.39
CA ASN A 94 3.19 28.68 -35.49
C ASN A 94 1.98 27.83 -35.03
N THR A 95 1.28 27.25 -36.00
CA THR A 95 0.12 26.36 -35.78
C THR A 95 0.46 25.13 -34.92
N GLY A 96 1.71 24.65 -34.96
CA GLY A 96 2.17 23.51 -34.13
C GLY A 96 2.28 23.82 -32.63
N LEU A 97 2.76 25.02 -32.27
CA LEU A 97 2.94 25.40 -30.86
C LEU A 97 1.61 25.74 -30.18
N ALA A 98 0.68 26.37 -30.92
CA ALA A 98 -0.67 26.65 -30.43
C ALA A 98 -1.49 25.37 -30.23
N ALA A 99 -1.36 24.38 -31.13
CA ALA A 99 -1.99 23.08 -30.99
C ALA A 99 -1.39 22.27 -29.83
N LEU A 100 -0.07 22.31 -29.64
CA LEU A 100 0.61 21.64 -28.51
C LEU A 100 0.18 22.24 -27.16
N ILE A 101 0.14 23.58 -27.04
CA ILE A 101 -0.30 24.25 -25.82
C ILE A 101 -1.79 23.98 -25.58
N ALA A 102 -2.64 24.04 -26.61
CA ALA A 102 -4.06 23.71 -26.46
C ALA A 102 -4.28 22.26 -26.02
N THR A 103 -3.51 21.31 -26.57
CA THR A 103 -3.60 19.88 -26.21
C THR A 103 -3.10 19.64 -24.78
N LEU A 104 -1.99 20.26 -24.37
CA LEU A 104 -1.47 20.19 -23.00
C LEU A 104 -2.45 20.84 -22.00
N THR A 105 -3.09 21.94 -22.36
CA THR A 105 -4.08 22.63 -21.51
C THR A 105 -5.40 21.85 -21.43
N PHE A 106 -5.80 21.15 -22.50
CA PHE A 106 -6.97 20.28 -22.51
C PHE A 106 -6.74 19.02 -21.66
N LEU A 107 -5.52 18.44 -21.71
CA LEU A 107 -5.12 17.33 -20.86
C LEU A 107 -5.11 17.71 -19.37
N THR A 108 -4.65 18.91 -19.02
CA THR A 108 -4.71 19.39 -17.62
C THR A 108 -6.14 19.61 -17.13
N PHE A 109 -7.09 19.89 -18.03
CA PHE A 109 -8.50 20.13 -17.67
C PHE A 109 -9.28 18.81 -17.43
N TRP A 110 -8.87 17.71 -18.06
CA TRP A 110 -9.44 16.38 -17.81
C TRP A 110 -8.88 15.69 -16.56
N ILE A 111 -7.73 16.16 -16.05
CA ILE A 111 -7.11 15.68 -14.80
C ILE A 111 -7.57 16.50 -13.58
N TRP A 112 -8.30 17.61 -13.78
CA TRP A 112 -8.78 18.44 -12.67
C TRP A 112 -10.00 17.80 -11.98
N PRO A 113 -9.96 17.52 -10.66
CA PRO A 113 -11.10 16.95 -9.96
C PRO A 113 -12.29 17.93 -10.00
N ARG A 114 -13.46 17.43 -10.41
CA ARG A 114 -14.71 18.18 -10.32
C ARG A 114 -15.13 18.26 -8.85
N PRO A 115 -15.63 19.41 -8.36
CA PRO A 115 -16.20 19.47 -7.03
C PRO A 115 -17.45 18.58 -6.99
N VAL A 116 -17.38 17.51 -6.20
CA VAL A 116 -18.55 16.69 -5.83
C VAL A 116 -19.35 17.50 -4.80
N SER A 117 -20.68 17.53 -4.93
CA SER A 117 -21.55 18.23 -3.97
C SER A 117 -21.32 17.67 -2.57
N ALA A 118 -21.06 18.56 -1.60
CA ALA A 118 -20.75 18.21 -0.23
C ALA A 118 -21.91 17.42 0.42
N ALA A 119 -21.69 16.11 0.60
CA ALA A 119 -22.24 15.43 1.76
C ALA A 119 -21.64 16.12 3.00
N GLU A 120 -22.43 16.22 4.08
CA GLU A 120 -22.00 16.76 5.37
C GLU A 120 -20.57 16.30 5.69
N ALA A 121 -19.61 17.22 5.60
CA ALA A 121 -18.20 16.87 5.67
C ALA A 121 -17.93 16.29 7.06
N ALA A 122 -17.50 15.03 7.11
CA ALA A 122 -17.05 14.41 8.35
C ALA A 122 -16.01 15.35 8.99
N ALA A 123 -16.27 15.82 10.22
CA ALA A 123 -15.30 16.65 10.91
C ALA A 123 -14.10 15.79 11.33
N MET A 124 -12.90 16.34 11.22
CA MET A 124 -11.69 15.69 11.70
C MET A 124 -11.81 15.44 13.21
N ASN A 125 -11.51 14.22 13.65
CA ASN A 125 -11.38 13.87 15.06
C ASN A 125 -9.89 13.84 15.46
N PRO A 126 -9.44 14.74 16.36
CA PRO A 126 -8.06 14.78 16.80
C PRO A 126 -7.59 13.49 17.49
N ALA A 127 -8.47 12.80 18.23
CA ALA A 127 -8.12 11.56 18.92
C ALA A 127 -7.90 10.41 17.94
N ASP A 128 -8.77 10.28 16.93
CA ASP A 128 -8.62 9.29 15.86
C ASP A 128 -7.33 9.55 15.07
N THR A 129 -7.05 10.83 14.78
CA THR A 129 -5.85 11.24 14.07
C THR A 129 -4.58 10.89 14.85
N ALA A 130 -4.54 11.21 16.15
CA ALA A 130 -3.42 10.89 17.02
C ALA A 130 -3.20 9.37 17.11
N TRP A 131 -4.28 8.60 17.26
CA TRP A 131 -4.23 7.14 17.30
C TRP A 131 -3.64 6.54 16.03
N VAL A 132 -4.08 7.00 14.86
CA VAL A 132 -3.60 6.47 13.56
C VAL A 132 -2.15 6.87 13.27
N LEU A 133 -1.74 8.09 13.63
CA LEU A 133 -0.33 8.51 13.49
C LEU A 133 0.61 7.69 14.37
N VAL A 134 0.25 7.46 15.63
CA VAL A 134 1.02 6.59 16.54
C VAL A 134 1.02 5.15 16.05
N SER A 135 -0.12 4.65 15.56
CA SER A 135 -0.23 3.32 14.98
C SER A 135 0.68 3.16 13.76
N ALA A 136 0.75 4.14 12.87
CA ALA A 136 1.66 4.12 11.73
C ALA A 136 3.13 4.04 12.18
N ALA A 137 3.52 4.81 13.21
CA ALA A 137 4.88 4.74 13.77
C ALA A 137 5.18 3.37 14.41
N MET A 138 4.20 2.78 15.10
CA MET A 138 4.31 1.42 15.65
C MET A 138 4.50 0.36 14.55
N VAL A 139 3.75 0.45 13.44
CA VAL A 139 3.91 -0.47 12.31
C VAL A 139 5.25 -0.26 11.62
N MET A 140 5.72 0.98 11.45
CA MET A 140 7.06 1.25 10.92
C MET A 140 8.14 0.58 11.78
N LEU A 141 8.01 0.63 13.11
CA LEU A 141 8.95 -0.01 14.04
C LEU A 141 9.02 -1.53 13.91
N MET A 142 7.99 -2.16 13.32
CA MET A 142 8.04 -3.59 12.99
C MET A 142 9.12 -3.91 11.93
N LEU A 143 9.55 -2.98 11.07
CA LEU A 143 10.63 -3.26 10.12
C LEU A 143 12.00 -3.43 10.80
N PRO A 144 12.44 -2.52 11.69
CA PRO A 144 13.57 -2.79 12.56
C PRO A 144 13.39 -4.05 13.40
N GLY A 145 12.18 -4.31 13.91
CA GLY A 145 11.85 -5.56 14.60
C GLY A 145 12.10 -6.80 13.75
N LEU A 146 11.65 -6.78 12.49
CA LEU A 146 11.86 -7.82 11.50
C LEU A 146 13.35 -8.00 11.18
N ALA A 147 14.08 -6.91 11.03
CA ALA A 147 15.51 -6.93 10.77
C ALA A 147 16.29 -7.64 11.87
N LEU A 148 15.95 -7.38 13.14
CA LEU A 148 16.55 -8.07 14.28
C LEU A 148 16.07 -9.53 14.38
N PHE A 149 14.78 -9.76 14.10
CA PHE A 149 14.18 -11.09 14.14
C PHE A 149 14.87 -12.04 13.14
N TYR A 150 14.87 -11.66 11.86
CA TYR A 150 15.51 -12.39 10.77
C TYR A 150 17.02 -12.37 10.86
N GLY A 151 17.63 -11.22 11.17
CA GLY A 151 19.07 -11.10 11.36
C GLY A 151 19.59 -12.11 12.37
N GLY A 152 18.93 -12.28 13.52
CA GLY A 152 19.37 -13.20 14.57
C GLY A 152 19.29 -14.68 14.20
N MET A 153 18.47 -15.02 13.21
CA MET A 153 18.23 -16.39 12.75
C MET A 153 19.17 -16.86 11.64
N VAL A 154 19.86 -15.95 10.95
CA VAL A 154 20.82 -16.31 9.89
C VAL A 154 22.22 -16.58 10.44
N GLN A 155 23.12 -17.06 9.59
CA GLN A 155 24.53 -17.22 9.96
C GLN A 155 25.23 -15.86 10.07
N ARG A 156 26.30 -15.77 10.88
CA ARG A 156 27.08 -14.54 11.12
C ARG A 156 27.51 -13.82 9.83
N LYS A 157 27.79 -14.58 8.77
CA LYS A 157 28.27 -14.08 7.48
C LYS A 157 27.19 -13.42 6.59
N ASN A 158 25.92 -13.45 7.04
CA ASN A 158 24.75 -12.99 6.28
C ASN A 158 23.86 -12.01 7.10
N VAL A 159 24.33 -11.55 8.26
CA VAL A 159 23.51 -10.76 9.19
C VAL A 159 23.21 -9.37 8.62
N LEU A 160 24.20 -8.70 8.03
CA LEU A 160 23.99 -7.38 7.43
C LEU A 160 23.06 -7.47 6.22
N SER A 161 23.27 -8.47 5.36
CA SER A 161 22.42 -8.70 4.19
C SER A 161 20.96 -8.92 4.60
N SER A 162 20.72 -9.69 5.66
CA SER A 162 19.37 -9.96 6.17
C SER A 162 18.72 -8.72 6.80
N ILE A 163 19.49 -7.93 7.55
CA ILE A 163 19.04 -6.62 8.07
C ILE A 163 18.72 -5.67 6.90
N MET A 164 19.59 -5.60 5.89
CA MET A 164 19.40 -4.76 4.71
C MET A 164 18.16 -5.16 3.92
N HIS A 165 17.87 -6.45 3.77
CA HIS A 165 16.63 -6.90 3.14
C HIS A 165 15.37 -6.44 3.91
N SER A 166 15.47 -6.26 5.22
CA SER A 166 14.37 -5.74 6.05
C SER A 166 14.27 -4.21 6.03
N PHE A 167 15.39 -3.49 5.89
CA PHE A 167 15.42 -2.01 5.92
C PHE A 167 15.24 -1.35 4.56
N VAL A 168 15.80 -1.92 3.48
CA VAL A 168 15.71 -1.31 2.14
C VAL A 168 14.28 -1.07 1.65
N PRO A 169 13.25 -1.87 2.02
CA PRO A 169 11.85 -1.56 1.70
C PRO A 169 11.39 -0.19 2.21
N LEU A 170 11.89 0.31 3.36
CA LEU A 170 11.52 1.64 3.88
C LEU A 170 11.82 2.75 2.87
N GLY A 171 12.99 2.69 2.25
CA GLY A 171 13.40 3.68 1.25
C GLY A 171 12.68 3.48 -0.08
N ILE A 172 12.77 2.27 -0.63
CA ILE A 172 12.30 2.00 -2.01
C ILE A 172 10.78 2.00 -2.08
N LEU A 173 10.12 1.26 -1.19
CA LEU A 173 8.67 1.14 -1.19
C LEU A 173 7.99 2.34 -0.53
N GLY A 174 8.66 3.04 0.39
CA GLY A 174 8.20 4.33 0.88
C GLY A 174 8.03 5.34 -0.26
N LEU A 175 9.01 5.44 -1.17
CA LEU A 175 8.90 6.28 -2.36
C LEU A 175 7.86 5.74 -3.36
N LEU A 176 7.87 4.43 -3.65
CA LEU A 176 6.93 3.82 -4.60
C LEU A 176 5.47 3.98 -4.15
N TRP A 177 5.22 3.91 -2.83
CA TRP A 177 3.90 4.10 -2.24
C TRP A 177 3.34 5.50 -2.51
N ILE A 178 4.16 6.52 -2.28
CA ILE A 178 3.79 7.92 -2.55
C ILE A 178 3.60 8.15 -4.05
N ILE A 179 4.53 7.64 -4.88
CA ILE A 179 4.49 7.84 -6.33
C ILE A 179 3.22 7.25 -6.92
N VAL A 180 2.87 6.01 -6.58
CA VAL A 180 1.78 5.30 -7.27
C VAL A 180 1.01 4.31 -6.40
N GLY A 181 1.64 3.73 -5.37
CA GLY A 181 1.05 2.64 -4.59
C GLY A 181 -0.25 2.99 -3.88
N TYR A 182 -0.32 4.16 -3.25
CA TYR A 182 -1.56 4.63 -2.62
C TYR A 182 -2.69 4.75 -3.64
N SER A 183 -2.42 5.35 -4.80
CA SER A 183 -3.44 5.55 -5.84
C SER A 183 -3.98 4.23 -6.36
N LEU A 184 -3.11 3.28 -6.72
CA LEU A 184 -3.49 1.97 -7.23
C LEU A 184 -4.23 1.10 -6.19
N SER A 185 -4.06 1.40 -4.90
CA SER A 185 -4.73 0.67 -3.83
C SER A 185 -6.10 1.28 -3.49
N PHE A 186 -6.19 2.62 -3.33
CA PHE A 186 -7.33 3.26 -2.64
C PHE A 186 -8.14 4.26 -3.47
N THR A 187 -7.79 4.50 -4.74
CA THR A 187 -8.58 5.40 -5.59
C THR A 187 -9.56 4.65 -6.48
N GLY A 188 -10.53 5.37 -7.04
CA GLY A 188 -11.51 4.81 -7.98
C GLY A 188 -10.84 4.14 -9.19
N GLY A 189 -11.18 2.88 -9.40
CA GLY A 189 -10.63 2.03 -10.47
C GLY A 189 -11.66 1.01 -10.94
N ASN A 190 -11.27 -0.26 -11.04
CA ASN A 190 -12.17 -1.38 -11.38
C ASN A 190 -12.11 -2.46 -10.29
N TRP A 191 -12.80 -3.59 -10.47
CA TRP A 191 -12.85 -4.66 -9.46
C TRP A 191 -11.48 -5.27 -9.09
N PHE A 192 -10.45 -5.07 -9.92
CA PHE A 192 -9.12 -5.66 -9.81
C PHE A 192 -8.04 -4.68 -9.31
N ILE A 193 -8.08 -3.41 -9.70
CA ILE A 193 -7.06 -2.42 -9.31
C ILE A 193 -7.64 -0.99 -9.29
N GLY A 194 -7.09 -0.16 -8.42
CA GLY A 194 -7.40 1.27 -8.33
C GLY A 194 -6.85 2.07 -9.52
N GLY A 195 -7.21 3.34 -9.56
CA GLY A 195 -6.80 4.28 -10.60
C GLY A 195 -5.49 5.02 -10.32
N LEU A 196 -5.18 5.97 -11.20
CA LEU A 196 -4.04 6.88 -11.09
C LEU A 196 -4.46 8.32 -10.72
N SER A 197 -5.70 8.51 -10.25
CA SER A 197 -6.22 9.86 -9.98
C SER A 197 -5.49 10.59 -8.85
N GLN A 198 -4.79 9.86 -7.98
CA GLN A 198 -3.91 10.42 -6.95
C GLN A 198 -2.47 9.93 -7.10
N PHE A 199 -1.99 9.78 -8.34
CA PHE A 199 -0.56 9.64 -8.60
C PHE A 199 0.21 10.74 -7.88
N MET A 200 1.27 10.41 -7.14
CA MET A 200 2.01 11.34 -6.27
C MET A 200 1.13 12.11 -5.26
N LEU A 201 -0.01 11.54 -4.86
CA LEU A 201 -1.02 12.18 -4.00
C LEU A 201 -1.60 13.48 -4.58
N LEU A 202 -1.60 13.63 -5.90
CA LEU A 202 -2.19 14.78 -6.58
C LEU A 202 -3.66 14.97 -6.15
N GLY A 203 -3.99 16.21 -5.81
CA GLY A 203 -5.33 16.57 -5.33
C GLY A 203 -5.56 16.39 -3.82
N THR A 204 -4.62 15.77 -3.09
CA THR A 204 -4.70 15.65 -1.62
C THR A 204 -4.10 16.90 -0.96
N THR A 205 -4.90 17.57 -0.13
CA THR A 205 -4.53 18.78 0.62
C THR A 205 -4.41 18.46 2.11
N VAL A 206 -3.90 19.41 2.90
CA VAL A 206 -3.83 19.30 4.37
C VAL A 206 -5.20 19.15 5.03
N ASP A 207 -6.24 19.64 4.36
CA ASP A 207 -7.64 19.58 4.83
C ASP A 207 -8.40 18.37 4.27
N SER A 208 -7.77 17.55 3.43
CA SER A 208 -8.40 16.34 2.88
C SER A 208 -8.57 15.29 3.96
N LEU A 209 -9.76 14.70 4.05
CA LEU A 209 -10.11 13.69 5.06
C LEU A 209 -10.46 12.35 4.43
N THR A 210 -10.09 11.27 5.12
CA THR A 210 -10.56 9.91 4.88
C THR A 210 -11.29 9.45 6.14
N GLY A 211 -12.62 9.42 6.11
CA GLY A 211 -13.41 9.26 7.34
C GLY A 211 -13.21 10.46 8.28
N THR A 212 -12.82 10.21 9.53
CA THR A 212 -12.59 11.24 10.55
C THR A 212 -11.13 11.66 10.70
N ILE A 213 -10.22 11.18 9.85
CA ILE A 213 -8.77 11.45 9.93
C ILE A 213 -8.25 12.14 8.66
N PRO A 214 -7.15 12.91 8.75
CA PRO A 214 -6.45 13.41 7.57
C PRO A 214 -6.10 12.30 6.59
N THR A 215 -6.34 12.53 5.30
CA THR A 215 -5.99 11.57 4.23
C THR A 215 -4.51 11.23 4.28
N TYR A 216 -3.63 12.19 4.59
CA TYR A 216 -2.20 11.90 4.78
C TYR A 216 -1.90 10.90 5.91
N ALA A 217 -2.67 10.93 7.00
CA ALA A 217 -2.52 9.96 8.08
C ALA A 217 -2.94 8.56 7.62
N PHE A 218 -4.06 8.46 6.89
CA PHE A 218 -4.50 7.19 6.28
C PHE A 218 -3.49 6.65 5.26
N VAL A 219 -2.98 7.51 4.36
CA VAL A 219 -1.96 7.18 3.36
C VAL A 219 -0.73 6.59 4.04
N MET A 220 -0.26 7.21 5.13
CA MET A 220 0.95 6.74 5.81
C MET A 220 0.73 5.50 6.65
N PHE A 221 -0.42 5.37 7.31
CA PHE A 221 -0.79 4.15 8.00
C PHE A 221 -0.78 2.95 7.05
N GLN A 222 -1.50 3.04 5.93
CA GLN A 222 -1.54 1.98 4.90
C GLN A 222 -0.18 1.74 4.23
N GLY A 223 0.61 2.79 4.06
CA GLY A 223 1.97 2.67 3.51
C GLY A 223 2.86 1.74 4.31
N MET A 224 2.71 1.69 5.64
CA MET A 224 3.54 0.80 6.46
C MET A 224 3.24 -0.68 6.22
N PHE A 225 1.98 -1.03 5.91
CA PHE A 225 1.59 -2.39 5.50
C PHE A 225 2.19 -2.73 4.12
N ALA A 226 2.13 -1.77 3.19
CA ALA A 226 2.70 -1.92 1.85
C ALA A 226 4.22 -2.13 1.87
N ILE A 227 4.89 -1.51 2.84
CA ILE A 227 6.34 -1.61 3.00
C ILE A 227 6.72 -2.94 3.69
N ILE A 228 6.06 -3.30 4.80
CA ILE A 228 6.46 -4.48 5.59
C ILE A 228 6.14 -5.81 4.88
N THR A 229 5.06 -5.87 4.11
CA THR A 229 4.59 -7.12 3.49
C THR A 229 5.65 -7.80 2.60
N PRO A 230 6.21 -7.11 1.59
CA PRO A 230 7.28 -7.72 0.80
C PRO A 230 8.59 -7.88 1.59
N ALA A 231 8.81 -7.10 2.66
CA ALA A 231 9.93 -7.32 3.56
C ALA A 231 9.84 -8.67 4.28
N LEU A 232 8.64 -9.14 4.64
CA LEU A 232 8.43 -10.47 5.25
C LEU A 232 8.93 -11.60 4.33
N ILE A 233 8.74 -11.45 3.02
CA ILE A 233 9.14 -12.45 2.01
C ILE A 233 10.66 -12.68 2.02
N SER A 234 11.45 -11.69 2.46
CA SER A 234 12.92 -11.79 2.53
C SER A 234 13.40 -12.98 3.37
N GLY A 235 12.61 -13.42 4.34
CA GLY A 235 12.94 -14.57 5.18
C GLY A 235 13.05 -15.87 4.38
N ALA A 236 12.29 -16.02 3.30
CA ALA A 236 12.32 -17.26 2.50
C ALA A 236 13.54 -17.33 1.57
N ILE A 237 14.09 -16.18 1.17
CA ILE A 237 15.20 -16.01 0.23
C ILE A 237 16.54 -15.72 0.91
N ALA A 238 16.57 -15.74 2.24
CA ALA A 238 17.75 -15.38 3.02
C ALA A 238 18.99 -16.20 2.60
N GLU A 239 20.15 -15.54 2.69
CA GLU A 239 21.49 -16.10 2.46
C GLU A 239 21.83 -16.52 1.02
N ARG A 240 20.97 -16.24 0.03
CA ARG A 240 21.27 -16.65 -1.37
C ARG A 240 20.77 -15.73 -2.48
N MET A 241 19.92 -14.74 -2.19
CA MET A 241 19.42 -13.83 -3.22
C MET A 241 20.38 -12.64 -3.43
N THR A 242 20.60 -12.26 -4.68
CA THR A 242 21.35 -11.05 -5.01
C THR A 242 20.54 -9.81 -4.62
N PHE A 243 21.20 -8.77 -4.12
CA PHE A 243 20.53 -7.54 -3.68
C PHE A 243 19.83 -6.79 -4.81
N ARG A 244 20.45 -6.76 -6.01
CA ARG A 244 19.83 -6.14 -7.21
C ARG A 244 18.50 -6.80 -7.57
N SER A 245 18.43 -8.13 -7.47
CA SER A 245 17.22 -8.88 -7.78
C SER A 245 16.19 -8.73 -6.68
N TYR A 246 16.61 -8.57 -5.42
CA TYR A 246 15.72 -8.23 -4.32
C TYR A 246 15.07 -6.86 -4.51
N VAL A 247 15.84 -5.83 -4.87
CA VAL A 247 15.30 -4.51 -5.18
C VAL A 247 14.29 -4.55 -6.33
N ALA A 248 14.63 -5.24 -7.42
CA ALA A 248 13.71 -5.40 -8.55
C ALA A 248 12.44 -6.17 -8.15
N PHE A 249 12.60 -7.22 -7.34
CA PHE A 249 11.49 -8.00 -6.80
C PHE A 249 10.55 -7.13 -5.94
N LEU A 250 11.06 -6.32 -5.02
CA LEU A 250 10.25 -5.43 -4.19
C LEU A 250 9.34 -4.53 -5.03
N ILE A 251 9.89 -3.91 -6.08
CA ILE A 251 9.15 -2.99 -6.95
C ILE A 251 8.07 -3.74 -7.75
N LEU A 252 8.46 -4.82 -8.43
CA LEU A 252 7.53 -5.60 -9.26
C LEU A 252 6.44 -6.26 -8.42
N TRP A 253 6.80 -6.87 -7.30
CA TRP A 253 5.84 -7.52 -6.41
C TRP A 253 4.87 -6.52 -5.81
N SER A 254 5.32 -5.32 -5.43
CA SER A 254 4.42 -4.29 -4.93
C SER A 254 3.42 -3.82 -5.99
N LEU A 255 3.88 -3.58 -7.22
CA LEU A 255 3.05 -3.13 -8.34
C LEU A 255 2.02 -4.17 -8.79
N PHE A 256 2.46 -5.43 -8.92
CA PHE A 256 1.65 -6.48 -9.53
C PHE A 256 0.97 -7.40 -8.53
N VAL A 257 1.38 -7.40 -7.26
CA VAL A 257 0.78 -8.26 -6.24
C VAL A 257 0.16 -7.43 -5.13
N TYR A 258 0.95 -6.62 -4.42
CA TYR A 258 0.45 -5.92 -3.24
C TYR A 258 -0.68 -4.92 -3.54
N TYR A 259 -0.48 -3.98 -4.48
CA TYR A 259 -1.49 -2.94 -4.74
C TYR A 259 -2.83 -3.50 -5.25
N PRO A 260 -2.84 -4.49 -6.19
CA PRO A 260 -4.08 -5.19 -6.53
C PRO A 260 -4.75 -5.84 -5.31
N LEU A 261 -4.00 -6.55 -4.46
CA LEU A 261 -4.57 -7.20 -3.28
C LEU A 261 -5.14 -6.20 -2.27
N ALA A 262 -4.42 -5.13 -1.97
CA ALA A 262 -4.92 -4.04 -1.13
C ALA A 262 -6.21 -3.44 -1.72
N HIS A 263 -6.28 -3.28 -3.04
CA HIS A 263 -7.49 -2.82 -3.71
C HIS A 263 -8.66 -3.81 -3.57
N TRP A 264 -8.41 -5.11 -3.77
CA TRP A 264 -9.44 -6.16 -3.66
C TRP A 264 -10.10 -6.17 -2.30
N VAL A 265 -9.30 -5.99 -1.25
CA VAL A 265 -9.69 -6.22 0.13
C VAL A 265 -10.14 -4.94 0.84
N TRP A 266 -9.46 -3.80 0.58
CA TRP A 266 -9.70 -2.54 1.31
C TRP A 266 -10.05 -1.35 0.43
N GLY A 267 -9.77 -1.43 -0.88
CA GLY A 267 -9.86 -0.29 -1.80
C GLY A 267 -11.11 -0.22 -2.67
N GLY A 268 -12.14 -1.02 -2.40
CA GLY A 268 -13.38 -1.09 -3.19
C GLY A 268 -13.43 -2.20 -4.24
N GLY A 269 -12.45 -3.10 -4.26
CA GLY A 269 -12.39 -4.21 -5.20
C GLY A 269 -13.33 -5.38 -4.86
N TRP A 270 -13.18 -6.48 -5.61
CA TRP A 270 -14.16 -7.57 -5.62
C TRP A 270 -14.36 -8.27 -4.27
N PHE A 271 -13.31 -8.47 -3.47
CA PHE A 271 -13.40 -9.24 -2.22
C PHE A 271 -14.19 -8.45 -1.17
N GLN A 272 -13.93 -7.15 -1.08
CA GLN A 272 -14.74 -6.24 -0.26
C GLN A 272 -16.20 -6.23 -0.75
N ALA A 273 -16.43 -6.15 -2.06
CA ALA A 273 -17.76 -6.09 -2.65
C ALA A 273 -18.65 -7.32 -2.35
N ILE A 274 -18.07 -8.51 -2.19
CA ILE A 274 -18.83 -9.72 -1.83
C ILE A 274 -19.07 -9.87 -0.31
N GLY A 275 -18.53 -8.96 0.50
CA GLY A 275 -18.61 -8.97 1.97
C GLY A 275 -17.46 -9.71 2.65
N GLY A 276 -16.29 -9.77 2.01
CA GLY A 276 -15.08 -10.34 2.61
C GLY A 276 -14.61 -9.56 3.83
N LEU A 277 -14.12 -10.27 4.85
CA LEU A 277 -13.62 -9.69 6.08
C LEU A 277 -12.11 -9.91 6.16
N ASP A 278 -11.37 -8.81 6.28
CA ASP A 278 -9.95 -8.84 6.60
C ASP A 278 -9.58 -7.55 7.33
N PHE A 279 -9.60 -7.62 8.67
CA PHE A 279 -9.51 -6.43 9.51
C PHE A 279 -8.19 -5.67 9.33
N ALA A 280 -7.06 -6.40 9.31
CA ALA A 280 -5.73 -5.80 9.28
C ALA A 280 -4.74 -6.51 8.33
N GLY A 281 -5.15 -7.52 7.55
CA GLY A 281 -4.31 -8.07 6.47
C GLY A 281 -3.92 -9.54 6.59
N GLY A 282 -4.84 -10.41 7.00
CA GLY A 282 -4.65 -11.85 6.90
C GLY A 282 -4.43 -12.32 5.45
N LEU A 283 -5.19 -11.77 4.50
CA LEU A 283 -5.00 -12.01 3.07
C LEU A 283 -3.92 -11.10 2.48
N VAL A 284 -4.06 -9.78 2.73
CA VAL A 284 -3.23 -8.76 2.06
C VAL A 284 -1.76 -8.83 2.50
N VAL A 285 -1.49 -9.20 3.75
CA VAL A 285 -0.13 -9.22 4.31
C VAL A 285 0.37 -10.64 4.54
N HIS A 286 -0.33 -11.44 5.35
CA HIS A 286 0.25 -12.71 5.82
C HIS A 286 0.15 -13.85 4.79
N LEU A 287 -1.06 -14.15 4.30
CA LEU A 287 -1.23 -15.19 3.29
C LEU A 287 -0.46 -14.82 2.01
N SER A 288 -0.55 -13.56 1.57
CA SER A 288 0.16 -13.09 0.39
C SER A 288 1.67 -13.24 0.52
N ALA A 289 2.27 -12.81 1.65
CA ALA A 289 3.70 -12.96 1.89
C ALA A 289 4.11 -14.42 1.98
N GLY A 290 3.36 -15.26 2.71
CA GLY A 290 3.67 -16.68 2.88
C GLY A 290 3.59 -17.48 1.59
N ILE A 291 2.56 -17.26 0.76
CA ILE A 291 2.45 -17.96 -0.52
C ILE A 291 3.43 -17.41 -1.56
N SER A 292 3.72 -16.11 -1.53
CA SER A 292 4.76 -15.51 -2.38
C SER A 292 6.15 -16.01 -2.00
N ALA A 293 6.43 -16.16 -0.70
CA ALA A 293 7.63 -16.79 -0.17
C ALA A 293 7.80 -18.21 -0.70
N LEU A 294 6.74 -19.02 -0.72
CA LEU A 294 6.78 -20.36 -1.31
C LEU A 294 7.11 -20.30 -2.81
N ALA A 295 6.44 -19.43 -3.56
CA ALA A 295 6.66 -19.28 -4.99
C ALA A 295 8.11 -18.92 -5.33
N ILE A 296 8.68 -17.91 -4.68
CA ILE A 296 10.05 -17.49 -4.94
C ILE A 296 11.08 -18.50 -4.42
N ALA A 297 10.82 -19.17 -3.29
CA ALA A 297 11.70 -20.22 -2.76
C ALA A 297 11.83 -21.40 -3.74
N ILE A 298 10.74 -21.75 -4.43
CA ILE A 298 10.76 -22.77 -5.49
C ILE A 298 11.64 -22.34 -6.67
N VAL A 299 11.55 -21.08 -7.12
CA VAL A 299 12.30 -20.59 -8.28
C VAL A 299 13.79 -20.41 -7.98
N ILE A 300 14.14 -19.79 -6.84
CA ILE A 300 15.54 -19.55 -6.45
C ILE A 300 16.27 -20.83 -6.01
N GLY A 301 15.50 -21.84 -5.60
CA GLY A 301 16.00 -23.12 -5.11
C GLY A 301 16.56 -23.06 -3.69
N LYS A 302 17.08 -24.21 -3.24
CA LYS A 302 17.53 -24.45 -1.87
C LYS A 302 18.93 -23.93 -1.60
N ARG A 303 19.21 -23.43 -0.40
CA ARG A 303 20.58 -23.16 0.05
C ARG A 303 21.43 -24.42 -0.05
N LYS A 304 22.71 -24.24 -0.34
CA LYS A 304 23.69 -25.31 -0.25
C LYS A 304 23.72 -25.88 1.16
N GLY A 305 23.70 -27.21 1.26
CA GLY A 305 23.64 -27.91 2.53
C GLY A 305 22.21 -28.31 2.94
N PHE A 306 21.15 -27.65 2.46
CA PHE A 306 19.78 -28.08 2.79
C PHE A 306 19.42 -29.43 2.13
N PRO A 307 18.73 -30.36 2.82
CA PRO A 307 18.29 -30.31 4.22
C PRO A 307 19.30 -30.92 5.22
N SER A 308 20.47 -31.36 4.73
CA SER A 308 21.44 -32.17 5.48
C SER A 308 22.27 -31.39 6.51
N GLU A 309 22.55 -30.12 6.25
CA GLU A 309 23.35 -29.25 7.12
C GLU A 309 22.46 -28.44 8.06
N MET A 310 22.97 -28.22 9.29
CA MET A 310 22.30 -27.38 10.28
C MET A 310 22.74 -25.93 10.12
N PHE A 311 21.82 -25.06 9.71
CA PHE A 311 22.03 -23.61 9.72
C PHE A 311 21.78 -23.07 11.13
N VAL A 312 22.86 -22.87 11.89
CA VAL A 312 22.77 -22.41 13.29
C VAL A 312 22.56 -20.88 13.34
N PRO A 313 21.49 -20.40 14.02
CA PRO A 313 21.29 -18.98 14.30
C PRO A 313 22.48 -18.34 15.02
N HIS A 314 22.94 -17.19 14.55
CA HIS A 314 24.10 -16.54 15.16
C HIS A 314 23.79 -15.85 16.50
N ASN A 315 22.56 -15.36 16.71
CA ASN A 315 22.17 -14.62 17.92
C ASN A 315 20.66 -14.67 18.19
N LEU A 316 20.23 -15.67 18.97
CA LEU A 316 18.82 -15.80 19.38
C LEU A 316 18.34 -14.68 20.31
N THR A 317 19.24 -14.02 21.05
CA THR A 317 18.88 -12.86 21.89
C THR A 317 18.43 -11.69 21.01
N MET A 318 19.09 -11.50 19.87
CA MET A 318 18.68 -10.51 18.86
C MET A 318 17.33 -10.88 18.24
N THR A 319 17.10 -12.17 17.95
CA THR A 319 15.79 -12.66 17.50
C THR A 319 14.69 -12.36 18.52
N LEU A 320 14.94 -12.58 19.81
CA LEU A 320 13.98 -12.28 20.88
C LEU A 320 13.68 -10.79 21.03
N LEU A 321 14.69 -9.92 20.87
CA LEU A 321 14.46 -8.47 20.84
C LEU A 321 13.61 -8.08 19.62
N GLY A 322 13.91 -8.65 18.46
CA GLY A 322 13.17 -8.41 17.23
C GLY A 322 11.70 -8.79 17.34
N VAL A 323 11.38 -9.99 17.86
CA VAL A 323 9.98 -10.40 18.05
C VAL A 323 9.26 -9.53 19.09
N GLY A 324 9.96 -9.03 20.11
CA GLY A 324 9.39 -8.07 21.06
C GLY A 324 8.95 -6.76 20.39
N LEU A 325 9.77 -6.23 19.47
CA LEU A 325 9.42 -5.06 18.68
C LEU A 325 8.30 -5.35 17.67
N LEU A 326 8.29 -6.54 17.05
CA LEU A 326 7.20 -6.98 16.19
C LEU A 326 5.88 -7.03 16.95
N TRP A 327 5.87 -7.60 18.17
CA TRP A 327 4.68 -7.65 19.01
C TRP A 327 4.21 -6.25 19.40
N PHE A 328 5.12 -5.38 19.86
CA PHE A 328 4.78 -3.99 20.16
C PHE A 328 4.17 -3.28 18.96
N GLY A 329 4.79 -3.39 17.79
CA GLY A 329 4.30 -2.76 16.56
C GLY A 329 2.96 -3.31 16.09
N TRP A 330 2.68 -4.59 16.39
CA TRP A 330 1.43 -5.24 16.04
C TRP A 330 0.20 -4.65 16.74
N PHE A 331 0.39 -3.96 17.88
CA PHE A 331 -0.70 -3.20 18.49
C PHE A 331 -1.18 -2.08 17.56
N GLY A 332 -0.26 -1.33 16.97
CA GLY A 332 -0.59 -0.34 15.94
C GLY A 332 -1.12 -0.98 14.65
N PHE A 333 -0.59 -2.14 14.27
CA PHE A 333 -1.02 -2.89 13.08
C PHE A 333 -2.49 -3.29 13.16
N ASN A 334 -2.88 -4.01 14.22
CA ASN A 334 -4.24 -4.50 14.35
C ASN A 334 -5.16 -3.40 14.88
N ALA A 335 -4.89 -2.82 16.04
CA ALA A 335 -5.82 -1.87 16.65
C ALA A 335 -5.88 -0.52 15.91
N GLY A 336 -4.81 -0.13 15.21
CA GLY A 336 -4.84 1.01 14.29
C GLY A 336 -5.75 0.80 13.08
N SER A 337 -6.01 -0.44 12.68
CA SER A 337 -6.90 -0.77 11.54
C SER A 337 -8.38 -0.50 11.82
N ALA A 338 -8.74 -0.16 13.06
CA ALA A 338 -10.04 0.45 13.38
C ALA A 338 -10.18 1.88 12.84
N LEU A 339 -9.07 2.54 12.48
CA LEU A 339 -8.96 3.91 11.98
C LEU A 339 -9.54 4.99 12.92
N ALA A 340 -9.79 4.63 14.17
CA ALA A 340 -10.37 5.50 15.19
C ALA A 340 -10.02 5.02 16.60
N ALA A 341 -10.01 5.94 17.57
CA ALA A 341 -9.80 5.66 18.98
C ALA A 341 -11.12 5.24 19.64
N ASN A 342 -11.55 4.00 19.41
CA ASN A 342 -12.88 3.52 19.79
C ASN A 342 -12.90 2.10 20.39
N ALA A 343 -14.11 1.58 20.66
CA ALA A 343 -14.31 0.25 21.22
C ALA A 343 -13.77 -0.88 20.31
N THR A 344 -13.84 -0.72 18.99
CA THR A 344 -13.29 -1.69 18.02
C THR A 344 -11.77 -1.73 18.09
N ALA A 345 -11.10 -0.58 18.24
CA ALA A 345 -9.65 -0.54 18.48
C ALA A 345 -9.27 -1.25 19.78
N ALA A 346 -10.02 -1.01 20.87
CA ALA A 346 -9.79 -1.68 22.15
C ALA A 346 -10.00 -3.21 22.07
N LEU A 347 -11.01 -3.65 21.32
CA LEU A 347 -11.24 -5.07 21.04
C LEU A 347 -10.06 -5.69 20.27
N ALA A 348 -9.65 -5.05 19.17
CA ALA A 348 -8.54 -5.51 18.34
C ALA A 348 -7.21 -5.56 19.12
N PHE A 349 -6.95 -4.57 19.98
CA PHE A 349 -5.79 -4.56 20.86
C PHE A 349 -5.78 -5.78 21.79
N THR A 350 -6.93 -6.05 22.42
CA THR A 350 -7.11 -7.16 23.35
C THR A 350 -6.94 -8.50 22.63
N ALA A 351 -7.61 -8.69 21.49
CA ALA A 351 -7.50 -9.89 20.67
C ALA A 351 -6.06 -10.15 20.22
N THR A 352 -5.32 -9.09 19.86
CA THR A 352 -3.90 -9.16 19.47
C THR A 352 -3.03 -9.69 20.60
N MET A 353 -3.15 -9.12 21.80
CA MET A 353 -2.42 -9.59 22.98
C MET A 353 -2.74 -11.06 23.30
N THR A 354 -4.04 -11.39 23.31
CA THR A 354 -4.50 -12.73 23.67
C THR A 354 -4.02 -13.80 22.68
N ALA A 355 -4.14 -13.56 21.38
CA ALA A 355 -3.73 -14.52 20.37
C ALA A 355 -2.21 -14.71 20.31
N ALA A 356 -1.43 -13.64 20.48
CA ALA A 356 0.03 -13.71 20.56
C ALA A 356 0.50 -14.61 21.71
N ALA A 357 -0.04 -14.36 22.92
CA ALA A 357 0.27 -15.17 24.10
C ALA A 357 -0.15 -16.64 23.91
N ALA A 358 -1.36 -16.86 23.37
CA ALA A 358 -1.87 -18.19 23.08
C ALA A 358 -1.01 -18.95 22.05
N GLY A 359 -0.60 -18.28 20.97
CA GLY A 359 0.27 -18.86 19.94
C GLY A 359 1.65 -19.22 20.50
N ALA A 360 2.24 -18.34 21.31
CA ALA A 360 3.51 -18.59 21.99
C ALA A 360 3.45 -19.82 22.91
N CYS A 361 2.41 -19.89 23.76
CA CYS A 361 2.20 -21.02 24.65
C CYS A 361 1.93 -22.32 23.88
N SER A 362 1.12 -22.26 22.82
CA SER A 362 0.81 -23.42 21.99
C SER A 362 2.06 -23.98 21.31
N TRP A 363 2.84 -23.14 20.63
CA TRP A 363 4.08 -23.58 19.99
C TRP A 363 5.08 -24.15 20.99
N MET A 364 5.31 -23.45 22.11
CA MET A 364 6.21 -23.91 23.17
C MET A 364 5.77 -25.28 23.71
N THR A 365 4.46 -25.48 23.86
CA THR A 365 3.88 -26.76 24.29
C THR A 365 4.12 -27.87 23.26
N MET A 366 3.94 -27.58 21.97
CA MET A 366 4.22 -28.52 20.89
C MET A 366 5.69 -28.94 20.87
N GLU A 367 6.61 -28.00 21.02
CA GLU A 367 8.05 -28.31 21.14
C GLU A 367 8.34 -29.16 22.38
N TRP A 368 7.72 -28.85 23.51
CA TRP A 368 7.91 -29.63 24.73
C TRP A 368 7.47 -31.08 24.56
N PHE A 369 6.34 -31.33 23.89
CA PHE A 369 5.84 -32.69 23.70
C PHE A 369 6.59 -33.46 22.60
N ILE A 370 6.94 -32.80 21.49
CA ILE A 370 7.49 -33.46 20.30
C ILE A 370 9.02 -33.41 20.28
N ILE A 371 9.61 -32.24 20.52
CA ILE A 371 11.06 -31.98 20.51
C ILE A 371 11.68 -32.23 21.90
N LYS A 372 10.86 -32.39 22.94
CA LYS A 372 11.25 -32.65 24.35
C LYS A 372 11.92 -31.47 25.05
N LYS A 373 12.05 -30.32 24.38
CA LYS A 373 12.62 -29.10 24.95
C LYS A 373 11.89 -27.87 24.40
N PRO A 374 11.43 -26.93 25.24
CA PRO A 374 10.98 -25.63 24.78
C PRO A 374 12.16 -24.82 24.29
N SER A 375 12.06 -24.20 23.12
CA SER A 375 13.10 -23.29 22.63
C SER A 375 12.65 -21.84 22.66
N ALA A 376 13.62 -20.93 22.85
CA ALA A 376 13.37 -19.49 22.72
C ALA A 376 12.88 -19.12 21.31
N LEU A 377 13.43 -19.77 20.29
CA LEU A 377 13.06 -19.56 18.90
C LEU A 377 11.62 -20.03 18.61
N GLY A 378 11.23 -21.17 19.17
CA GLY A 378 9.86 -21.68 19.07
C GLY A 378 8.86 -20.79 19.77
N PHE A 379 9.17 -20.30 20.98
CA PHE A 379 8.34 -19.31 21.65
C PHE A 379 8.15 -18.04 20.80
N ALA A 380 9.25 -17.51 20.23
CA ALA A 380 9.20 -16.37 19.33
C ALA A 380 8.38 -16.63 18.05
N SER A 381 8.53 -17.80 17.44
CA SER A 381 7.76 -18.22 16.26
C SER A 381 6.27 -18.35 16.58
N GLY A 382 5.94 -18.88 17.76
CA GLY A 382 4.57 -18.96 18.26
C GLY A 382 3.91 -17.60 18.48
N ILE A 383 4.66 -16.59 18.95
CA ILE A 383 4.17 -15.20 19.04
C ILE A 383 3.74 -14.73 17.65
N VAL A 384 4.62 -14.82 16.64
CA VAL A 384 4.34 -14.35 15.28
C VAL A 384 3.21 -15.14 14.64
N ALA A 385 3.14 -16.46 14.86
CA ALA A 385 2.04 -17.30 14.38
C ALA A 385 0.68 -16.87 14.95
N GLY A 386 0.61 -16.59 16.26
CA GLY A 386 -0.60 -16.10 16.91
C GLY A 386 -1.02 -14.72 16.41
N LEU A 387 -0.06 -13.80 16.30
CA LEU A 387 -0.26 -12.44 15.78
C LEU A 387 -0.76 -12.46 14.33
N GLY A 388 -0.08 -13.19 13.44
CA GLY A 388 -0.45 -13.34 12.03
C GLY A 388 -1.85 -13.91 11.81
N ALA A 389 -2.22 -14.91 12.61
CA ALA A 389 -3.52 -15.55 12.49
C ALA A 389 -4.68 -14.69 13.02
N VAL A 390 -4.47 -13.86 14.05
CA VAL A 390 -5.55 -13.00 14.56
C VAL A 390 -5.72 -11.72 13.76
N THR A 391 -4.70 -11.29 12.99
CA THR A 391 -4.74 -10.09 12.14
C THR A 391 -6.07 -9.89 11.39
N PRO A 392 -6.56 -10.83 10.56
CA PRO A 392 -7.82 -10.65 9.82
C PRO A 392 -9.07 -10.62 10.70
N ALA A 393 -8.97 -11.11 11.94
CA ALA A 393 -10.09 -11.35 12.85
C ALA A 393 -10.19 -10.33 13.99
N SER A 394 -9.10 -9.62 14.30
CA SER A 394 -8.88 -8.94 15.58
C SER A 394 -9.98 -7.94 15.96
N GLY A 395 -10.53 -7.18 15.02
CA GLY A 395 -11.66 -6.26 15.26
C GLY A 395 -13.06 -6.89 15.19
N PHE A 396 -13.16 -8.19 14.90
CA PHE A 396 -14.43 -8.89 14.68
C PHE A 396 -14.74 -9.96 15.73
N VAL A 397 -13.75 -10.43 16.49
CA VAL A 397 -13.87 -11.62 17.36
C VAL A 397 -13.67 -11.28 18.84
N SER A 398 -14.30 -12.06 19.71
CA SER A 398 -14.11 -11.97 21.16
C SER A 398 -12.68 -12.39 21.58
N PRO A 399 -12.18 -11.96 22.77
CA PRO A 399 -10.90 -12.43 23.30
C PRO A 399 -10.82 -13.96 23.45
N ALA A 400 -11.92 -14.63 23.80
CA ALA A 400 -11.97 -16.09 23.89
C ALA A 400 -11.75 -16.75 22.52
N SER A 401 -12.40 -16.22 21.47
CA SER A 401 -12.17 -16.67 20.09
C SER A 401 -10.75 -16.38 19.63
N ALA A 402 -10.19 -15.21 19.96
CA ALA A 402 -8.81 -14.85 19.65
C ALA A 402 -7.79 -15.80 20.30
N MET A 403 -8.06 -16.23 21.54
CA MET A 403 -7.26 -17.25 22.22
C MET A 403 -7.27 -18.57 21.45
N LEU A 404 -8.44 -19.04 21.00
CA LEU A 404 -8.55 -20.26 20.19
C LEU A 404 -7.81 -20.12 18.85
N ILE A 405 -7.92 -18.96 18.19
CA ILE A 405 -7.19 -18.67 16.95
C ILE A 405 -5.68 -18.80 17.19
N GLY A 406 -5.16 -18.18 18.26
CA GLY A 406 -3.75 -18.26 18.62
C GLY A 406 -3.29 -19.68 18.98
N LEU A 407 -4.06 -20.39 19.80
CA LEU A 407 -3.75 -21.78 20.20
C LEU A 407 -3.66 -22.71 18.98
N VAL A 408 -4.64 -22.64 18.08
CA VAL A 408 -4.64 -23.46 16.86
C VAL A 408 -3.49 -23.04 15.96
N SER A 409 -3.28 -21.73 15.77
CA SER A 409 -2.20 -21.20 14.92
C SER A 409 -0.82 -21.69 15.36
N GLY A 410 -0.50 -21.59 16.65
CA GLY A 410 0.79 -22.05 17.17
C GLY A 410 1.05 -23.53 16.87
N ALA A 411 0.02 -24.38 16.93
CA ALA A 411 0.15 -25.80 16.65
C ALA A 411 0.26 -26.11 15.15
N ILE A 412 -0.59 -25.51 14.31
CA ILE A 412 -0.56 -25.79 12.87
C ILE A 412 0.66 -25.16 12.18
N CYS A 413 1.11 -23.98 12.61
CA CYS A 413 2.29 -23.34 12.05
C CYS A 413 3.57 -24.09 12.46
N PHE A 414 3.62 -24.66 13.67
CA PHE A 414 4.70 -25.59 14.07
C PHE A 414 4.84 -26.75 13.08
N TYR A 415 3.74 -27.38 12.67
CA TYR A 415 3.76 -28.41 11.65
C TYR A 415 4.06 -27.85 10.25
N GLY A 416 3.49 -26.69 9.91
CA GLY A 416 3.69 -26.00 8.63
C GLY A 416 5.17 -25.72 8.35
N VAL A 417 5.92 -25.26 9.35
CA VAL A 417 7.38 -25.06 9.24
C VAL A 417 8.12 -26.35 8.94
N ARG A 418 7.66 -27.48 9.48
CA ARG A 418 8.31 -28.78 9.28
C ARG A 418 7.98 -29.40 7.93
N MET A 419 6.91 -28.96 7.26
CA MET A 419 6.54 -29.47 5.92
C MET A 419 7.60 -29.22 4.87
N LYS A 420 8.46 -28.22 5.05
CA LYS A 420 9.54 -27.90 4.11
C LYS A 420 10.54 -29.04 3.91
N PHE A 421 10.72 -29.89 4.92
CA PHE A 421 11.59 -31.07 4.83
C PHE A 421 10.96 -32.22 4.05
N SER A 422 9.63 -32.41 4.14
CA SER A 422 8.93 -33.47 3.41
C SER A 422 8.54 -33.07 1.99
N LEU A 423 8.26 -31.78 1.77
CA LEU A 423 7.96 -31.20 0.46
C LEU A 423 9.21 -30.68 -0.26
N ASP A 424 10.37 -30.77 0.39
CA ASP A 424 11.69 -30.55 -0.19
C ASP A 424 11.85 -29.15 -0.82
N TYR A 425 11.50 -28.12 -0.06
CA TYR A 425 11.76 -26.70 -0.38
C TYR A 425 12.46 -26.01 0.79
N ASP A 426 13.26 -24.97 0.51
CA ASP A 426 14.01 -24.23 1.53
C ASP A 426 13.42 -22.84 1.74
N ASP A 427 12.45 -22.78 2.63
CA ASP A 427 11.99 -21.53 3.25
C ASP A 427 12.89 -21.24 4.45
N SER A 428 13.84 -20.31 4.28
CA SER A 428 14.98 -20.22 5.20
C SER A 428 14.59 -19.86 6.63
N LEU A 429 13.69 -18.89 6.77
CA LEU A 429 13.24 -18.32 8.05
C LEU A 429 11.73 -18.51 8.26
N ASP A 430 11.17 -19.57 7.68
CA ASP A 430 9.84 -20.10 8.03
C ASP A 430 8.64 -19.20 7.70
N VAL A 431 8.77 -18.36 6.66
CA VAL A 431 7.73 -17.43 6.22
C VAL A 431 6.46 -18.15 5.75
N VAL A 432 6.61 -19.26 5.01
CA VAL A 432 5.51 -20.08 4.49
C VAL A 432 4.74 -20.71 5.65
N GLY A 433 5.47 -21.32 6.59
CA GLY A 433 4.90 -22.03 7.73
C GLY A 433 4.24 -21.10 8.75
N VAL A 434 4.79 -19.90 8.95
CA VAL A 434 4.27 -18.95 9.95
C VAL A 434 3.21 -18.02 9.34
N HIS A 435 3.52 -17.32 8.25
CA HIS A 435 2.60 -16.33 7.65
C HIS A 435 1.63 -16.96 6.66
N GLY A 436 2.06 -17.93 5.86
CA GLY A 436 1.20 -18.61 4.88
C GLY A 436 0.12 -19.44 5.57
N VAL A 437 0.53 -20.41 6.40
CA VAL A 437 -0.41 -21.27 7.15
C VAL A 437 -1.20 -20.45 8.17
N GLY A 438 -0.54 -19.54 8.91
CA GLY A 438 -1.19 -18.66 9.89
C GLY A 438 -2.23 -17.73 9.24
N GLY A 439 -1.89 -17.10 8.12
CA GLY A 439 -2.80 -16.23 7.37
C GLY A 439 -3.99 -16.99 6.77
N LEU A 440 -3.77 -18.21 6.27
CA LEU A 440 -4.84 -19.10 5.82
C LEU A 440 -5.81 -19.41 6.96
N TRP A 441 -5.29 -19.92 8.07
CA TRP A 441 -6.12 -20.26 9.22
C TRP A 441 -6.84 -19.05 9.78
N GLY A 442 -6.12 -17.95 9.99
CA GLY A 442 -6.67 -16.70 10.50
C GLY A 442 -7.86 -16.21 9.68
N THR A 443 -7.71 -16.21 8.34
CA THR A 443 -8.77 -15.76 7.43
C THR A 443 -10.01 -16.65 7.51
N LEU A 444 -9.85 -17.97 7.56
CA LEU A 444 -10.96 -18.90 7.77
C LEU A 444 -11.59 -18.73 9.15
N ALA A 445 -10.76 -18.55 10.18
CA ALA A 445 -11.19 -18.37 11.56
C ALA A 445 -11.98 -17.07 11.77
N THR A 446 -11.69 -16.01 11.00
CA THR A 446 -12.56 -14.82 10.93
C THR A 446 -13.97 -15.20 10.49
N GLY A 447 -14.10 -15.99 9.42
CA GLY A 447 -15.40 -16.44 8.91
C GLY A 447 -16.12 -17.43 9.82
N LEU A 448 -15.38 -18.11 10.70
CA LEU A 448 -15.91 -18.97 11.75
C LEU A 448 -16.46 -18.13 12.92
N PHE A 449 -15.63 -17.25 13.49
CA PHE A 449 -15.83 -16.69 14.83
C PHE A 449 -16.26 -15.22 14.88
N ALA A 450 -16.41 -14.52 13.75
CA ALA A 450 -16.85 -13.12 13.75
C ALA A 450 -18.18 -12.94 14.49
N THR A 451 -18.22 -11.95 15.39
CA THR A 451 -19.40 -11.58 16.19
C THR A 451 -19.60 -10.06 16.32
N ALA A 452 -18.58 -9.25 16.03
CA ALA A 452 -18.63 -7.79 16.07
C ALA A 452 -18.52 -7.25 14.64
N GLY A 453 -19.39 -6.31 14.25
CA GLY A 453 -19.42 -5.71 12.90
C GLY A 453 -19.88 -6.65 11.78
N ALA A 454 -19.75 -7.96 11.96
CA ALA A 454 -20.23 -9.03 11.09
C ALA A 454 -20.50 -10.29 11.92
N THR A 455 -21.15 -11.29 11.30
CA THR A 455 -21.40 -12.60 11.93
C THR A 455 -20.75 -13.71 11.12
N GLY A 456 -20.07 -14.63 11.81
CA GLY A 456 -19.47 -15.85 11.26
C GLY A 456 -20.36 -17.08 11.43
N LEU A 457 -19.81 -18.25 11.07
CA LEU A 457 -20.52 -19.53 11.16
C LEU A 457 -21.06 -19.82 12.57
N THR A 458 -20.25 -19.60 13.62
CA THR A 458 -20.67 -19.91 15.01
C THR A 458 -21.76 -18.97 15.51
N ALA A 459 -21.97 -17.84 14.82
CA ALA A 459 -23.05 -16.89 15.07
C ALA A 459 -24.23 -17.07 14.09
N GLY A 460 -24.28 -18.17 13.34
CA GLY A 460 -25.39 -18.52 12.44
C GLY A 460 -25.23 -18.08 10.98
N ASN A 461 -24.05 -17.60 10.56
CA ASN A 461 -23.81 -17.15 9.19
C ASN A 461 -22.77 -18.02 8.45
N PRO A 462 -23.17 -19.18 7.88
CA PRO A 462 -22.27 -20.06 7.14
C PRO A 462 -21.72 -19.42 5.86
N ARG A 463 -22.42 -18.42 5.28
CA ARG A 463 -21.98 -17.71 4.09
C ARG A 463 -20.65 -17.01 4.32
N GLN A 464 -20.42 -16.49 5.53
CA GLN A 464 -19.18 -15.77 5.82
C GLN A 464 -17.95 -16.67 5.70
N LEU A 465 -18.00 -17.88 6.25
CA LEU A 465 -16.90 -18.85 6.10
C LEU A 465 -16.64 -19.20 4.62
N GLY A 466 -17.70 -19.33 3.82
CA GLY A 466 -17.59 -19.55 2.38
C GLY A 466 -16.87 -18.41 1.65
N ILE A 467 -17.18 -17.15 1.98
CA ILE A 467 -16.49 -15.98 1.40
C ILE A 467 -15.02 -15.98 1.77
N GLN A 468 -14.69 -16.20 3.04
CA GLN A 468 -13.30 -16.26 3.50
C GLN A 468 -12.52 -17.36 2.78
N ALA A 469 -13.13 -18.54 2.57
CA ALA A 469 -12.53 -19.63 1.83
C ALA A 469 -12.25 -19.28 0.37
N ILE A 470 -13.20 -18.60 -0.31
CA ILE A 470 -12.98 -18.06 -1.66
C ILE A 470 -11.80 -17.07 -1.66
N GLY A 471 -11.73 -16.17 -0.69
CA GLY A 471 -10.63 -15.22 -0.53
C GLY A 471 -9.27 -15.92 -0.43
N VAL A 472 -9.15 -16.91 0.47
CA VAL A 472 -7.92 -17.71 0.64
C VAL A 472 -7.49 -18.38 -0.67
N ILE A 473 -8.43 -19.02 -1.38
CA ILE A 473 -8.11 -19.74 -2.61
C ILE A 473 -7.67 -18.77 -3.71
N VAL A 474 -8.46 -17.71 -3.96
CA VAL A 474 -8.19 -16.77 -5.05
C VAL A 474 -6.90 -15.98 -4.78
N VAL A 475 -6.72 -15.44 -3.58
CA VAL A 475 -5.51 -14.70 -3.20
C VAL A 475 -4.29 -15.64 -3.21
N GLY A 476 -4.40 -16.84 -2.66
CA GLY A 476 -3.33 -17.83 -2.67
C GLY A 476 -2.87 -18.18 -4.09
N LEU A 477 -3.80 -18.53 -4.98
CA LEU A 477 -3.48 -18.86 -6.38
C LEU A 477 -2.89 -17.66 -7.15
N TYR A 478 -3.41 -16.46 -6.89
CA TYR A 478 -2.90 -15.22 -7.47
C TYR A 478 -1.46 -14.94 -7.03
N CYS A 479 -1.20 -14.95 -5.71
CA CYS A 479 0.13 -14.75 -5.16
C CYS A 479 1.13 -15.79 -5.65
N LEU A 480 0.74 -17.07 -5.68
CA LEU A 480 1.57 -18.16 -6.17
C LEU A 480 1.98 -17.90 -7.62
N THR A 481 0.99 -17.61 -8.48
CA THR A 481 1.19 -17.47 -9.93
C THR A 481 1.95 -16.19 -10.27
N ALA A 482 1.50 -15.03 -9.77
CA ALA A 482 2.11 -13.75 -10.05
C ALA A 482 3.56 -13.69 -9.52
N THR A 483 3.80 -14.19 -8.31
CA THR A 483 5.15 -14.22 -7.73
C THR A 483 6.06 -15.19 -8.47
N TYR A 484 5.56 -16.37 -8.85
CA TYR A 484 6.33 -17.32 -9.65
C TYR A 484 6.76 -16.70 -10.99
N LEU A 485 5.84 -16.01 -11.67
CA LEU A 485 6.14 -15.34 -12.94
C LEU A 485 7.16 -14.20 -12.76
N ILE A 486 7.04 -13.39 -11.70
CA ILE A 486 8.00 -12.33 -11.38
C ILE A 486 9.38 -12.94 -11.09
N ALA A 487 9.44 -13.94 -10.21
CA ALA A 487 10.69 -14.61 -9.85
C ALA A 487 11.34 -15.25 -11.07
N TYR A 488 10.57 -15.97 -11.89
CA TYR A 488 11.07 -16.59 -13.12
C TYR A 488 11.59 -15.55 -14.11
N PHE A 489 10.88 -14.43 -14.29
CA PHE A 489 11.33 -13.33 -15.14
C PHE A 489 12.65 -12.73 -14.65
N LEU A 490 12.79 -12.48 -13.35
CA LEU A 490 14.02 -11.96 -12.75
C LEU A 490 15.18 -12.95 -12.89
N GLU A 491 14.92 -14.25 -12.70
CA GLU A 491 15.90 -15.31 -12.89
C GLU A 491 16.43 -15.34 -14.33
N LYS A 492 15.56 -15.19 -15.33
CA LYS A 492 15.95 -15.21 -16.75
C LYS A 492 16.61 -13.93 -17.25
N THR A 493 16.50 -12.83 -16.52
CA THR A 493 17.02 -11.52 -16.95
C THR A 493 18.28 -11.11 -16.19
N ILE A 494 18.22 -11.09 -14.86
CA ILE A 494 19.30 -10.59 -14.00
C ILE A 494 19.86 -11.63 -13.03
N GLY A 495 19.21 -12.80 -12.92
CA GLY A 495 19.58 -13.88 -12.01
C GLY A 495 19.19 -13.58 -10.56
N LEU A 496 18.45 -14.48 -9.92
CA LEU A 496 18.03 -14.34 -8.52
C LEU A 496 19.16 -14.68 -7.56
N ARG A 497 19.89 -15.76 -7.83
CA ARG A 497 20.82 -16.36 -6.88
C ARG A 497 22.26 -15.87 -7.05
N VAL A 498 22.96 -15.72 -5.93
CA VAL A 498 24.42 -15.49 -5.90
C VAL A 498 25.20 -16.70 -6.40
N GLY A 499 26.48 -16.49 -6.71
CA GLY A 499 27.39 -17.55 -7.11
C GLY A 499 27.63 -18.58 -6.01
N ALA A 500 28.07 -19.77 -6.43
CA ALA A 500 28.36 -20.90 -5.57
C ALA A 500 29.38 -20.60 -4.45
N GLU A 501 30.41 -19.82 -4.75
CA GLU A 501 31.44 -19.41 -3.79
C GLU A 501 30.95 -18.28 -2.90
N GLU A 502 30.20 -17.33 -3.46
CA GLU A 502 29.63 -16.18 -2.74
C GLU A 502 28.66 -16.63 -1.63
N GLU A 503 27.83 -17.64 -1.91
CA GLU A 503 26.93 -18.25 -0.90
C GLU A 503 27.72 -18.89 0.25
N LEU A 504 28.90 -19.46 -0.04
CA LEU A 504 29.75 -20.10 0.95
C LEU A 504 30.53 -19.07 1.78
N SER A 505 31.05 -18.01 1.17
CA SER A 505 31.78 -16.93 1.87
C SER A 505 30.85 -16.01 2.66
N GLY A 506 29.63 -15.79 2.18
CA GLY A 506 28.56 -15.02 2.84
C GLY A 506 28.29 -13.66 2.21
N LEU A 507 27.02 -13.29 2.17
CA LEU A 507 26.53 -12.14 1.41
C LEU A 507 26.97 -10.80 1.99
N ASP A 508 27.28 -10.72 3.29
CA ASP A 508 27.74 -9.47 3.90
C ASP A 508 29.01 -8.95 3.20
N LYS A 509 29.99 -9.83 3.01
CA LYS A 509 31.24 -9.47 2.37
C LYS A 509 31.08 -9.32 0.85
N GLU A 510 30.39 -10.26 0.22
CA GLU A 510 30.34 -10.33 -1.25
C GLU A 510 29.42 -9.27 -1.87
N ILE A 511 28.31 -8.94 -1.21
CA ILE A 511 27.34 -7.97 -1.72
C ILE A 511 27.59 -6.58 -1.14
N HIS A 512 27.88 -6.50 0.16
CA HIS A 512 27.97 -5.22 0.85
C HIS A 512 29.41 -4.75 1.10
N GLY A 513 30.41 -5.61 0.92
CA GLY A 513 31.81 -5.26 1.21
C GLY A 513 32.08 -5.06 2.70
N GLU A 514 31.17 -5.51 3.56
CA GLU A 514 31.15 -5.25 5.00
C GLU A 514 31.12 -6.57 5.77
N VAL A 515 31.36 -6.49 7.08
CA VAL A 515 31.23 -7.63 8.00
C VAL A 515 30.35 -7.17 9.15
N GLY A 516 29.30 -7.93 9.48
CA GLY A 516 28.33 -7.49 10.50
C GLY A 516 28.93 -7.18 11.86
N TYR A 517 29.95 -7.92 12.26
CA TYR A 517 30.73 -7.60 13.45
C TYR A 517 32.06 -8.35 13.47
N SER A 518 33.09 -7.68 13.98
CA SER A 518 34.41 -8.24 14.26
C SER A 518 34.54 -8.50 15.76
N ILE A 519 34.05 -9.66 16.19
CA ILE A 519 34.28 -10.24 17.53
C ILE A 519 35.41 -11.24 17.43
#